data_AF-A0A523EK99-F1
#
_entry.id   AF-A0A523EK99-F1
#
_cell.length_a   1.000
_cell.length_b   1.000
_cell.length_c   1.000
_cell.angle_alpha   90.00
_cell.angle_beta   90.00
_cell.angle_gamma   90.00
#
_symmetry.space_group_name_H-M   'P 1'
#
loop_
_entity.id
_entity.type
_entity.pdbx_description
1 polymer ?
#
loop_
_entity_poly.entity_id
_entity_poly.type
_entity_poly.pdbx_seq_one_letter_code
_entity_poly.pdbx_strand_id
1 'polypeptide(L)'
;MTPRGGNWPFWAPDGSELFYFSIAENAFFAVPIQMEPAFRVGAPHKLFGGDYVRGGGNQWDITPDGERFLLIREIRDVEAREIHVVLNWTEELKRLVPTND
;
A
#
# COMPACT_ATOMS: atom_id res chain seq x y z
N MET A 1 -0.65 16.78 -3.90
CA MET A 1 -1.60 16.82 -2.78
C MET A 1 -2.91 17.41 -3.28
N THR A 2 -4.02 16.69 -3.18
CA THR A 2 -5.36 17.23 -3.50
C THR A 2 -5.92 18.02 -2.30
N PRO A 3 -6.94 18.90 -2.48
CA PRO A 3 -7.44 19.77 -1.41
C PRO A 3 -7.96 19.05 -0.16
N ARG A 4 -8.31 17.77 -0.26
CA ARG A 4 -8.76 16.93 0.87
C ARG A 4 -7.76 15.84 1.26
N GLY A 5 -6.51 15.94 0.82
CA GLY A 5 -5.44 15.03 1.25
C GLY A 5 -5.56 13.59 0.71
N GLY A 6 -6.15 13.43 -0.49
CA GLY A 6 -6.19 12.14 -1.17
C GLY A 6 -4.82 11.75 -1.71
N ASN A 7 -4.41 10.51 -1.44
CA ASN A 7 -3.13 9.93 -1.87
C ASN A 7 -3.32 8.53 -2.48
N TRP A 8 -2.35 8.14 -3.32
CA TRP A 8 -2.29 6.85 -4.04
C TRP A 8 -3.58 6.47 -4.79
N PRO A 9 -4.08 7.29 -5.73
CA PRO A 9 -5.34 7.00 -6.39
C PRO A 9 -5.30 5.68 -7.20
N PHE A 10 -6.37 4.90 -7.12
CA PHE A 10 -6.60 3.71 -7.95
C PHE A 10 -7.95 3.82 -8.65
N TRP A 11 -7.99 3.43 -9.92
CA TRP A 11 -9.24 3.29 -10.66
C TRP A 11 -9.84 1.91 -10.46
N ALA A 12 -11.16 1.84 -10.35
CA ALA A 12 -11.87 0.58 -10.52
C ALA A 12 -11.57 0.00 -11.93
N PRO A 13 -11.49 -1.34 -12.07
CA PRO A 13 -11.21 -1.98 -13.37
C PRO A 13 -12.19 -1.59 -14.49
N ASP A 14 -13.44 -1.29 -14.13
CA ASP A 14 -14.50 -0.85 -15.05
C ASP A 14 -14.52 0.66 -15.29
N GLY A 15 -13.66 1.43 -14.61
CA GLY A 15 -13.58 2.90 -14.69
C GLY A 15 -14.74 3.64 -14.03
N SER A 16 -15.64 2.96 -13.32
CA SER A 16 -16.84 3.57 -12.72
C SER A 16 -16.56 4.28 -11.39
N GLU A 17 -15.43 3.99 -10.76
CA GLU A 17 -15.04 4.60 -9.48
C GLU A 17 -13.55 4.93 -9.42
N LEU A 18 -13.23 5.96 -8.64
CA LEU A 18 -11.89 6.30 -8.20
C LEU A 18 -11.77 6.09 -6.69
N PHE A 19 -10.81 5.27 -6.29
CA PHE A 19 -10.48 4.99 -4.90
C PHE A 19 -9.27 5.82 -4.45
N TYR A 20 -9.31 6.31 -3.22
CA TYR A 20 -8.16 7.01 -2.63
C TYR A 20 -8.13 6.87 -1.11
N PHE A 21 -6.95 7.08 -0.53
CA PHE A 21 -6.81 7.19 0.92
C PHE A 21 -6.77 8.66 1.37
N SER A 22 -7.59 9.02 2.35
CA SER A 22 -7.58 10.32 3.03
C SER A 22 -6.68 10.25 4.26
N ILE A 23 -5.58 11.01 4.25
CA ILE A 23 -4.71 11.13 5.42
C ILE A 23 -5.44 11.84 6.57
N ALA A 24 -6.24 12.87 6.26
CA ALA A 24 -6.95 13.66 7.26
C ALA A 24 -8.00 12.84 8.02
N GLU A 25 -8.65 11.88 7.34
CA GLU A 25 -9.71 11.06 7.92
C GLU A 25 -9.25 9.62 8.26
N ASN A 26 -7.99 9.30 8.00
CA ASN A 26 -7.39 7.97 8.17
C ASN A 26 -8.25 6.84 7.56
N ALA A 27 -8.74 7.04 6.34
CA ALA A 27 -9.70 6.12 5.72
C ALA A 27 -9.64 6.12 4.19
N PHE A 28 -10.09 5.01 3.61
CA PHE A 28 -10.31 4.85 2.18
C PHE A 28 -11.67 5.36 1.76
N PHE A 29 -11.72 5.97 0.59
CA PHE A 29 -12.89 6.55 -0.03
C PHE A 29 -13.02 6.07 -1.46
N ALA A 30 -14.26 5.95 -1.92
CA ALA A 30 -14.63 5.77 -3.31
C ALA A 30 -15.34 7.03 -3.82
N VAL A 31 -15.06 7.38 -5.07
CA VAL A 31 -15.70 8.47 -5.78
C VAL A 31 -16.33 7.90 -7.04
N PRO A 32 -17.66 7.91 -7.17
CA PRO A 32 -18.32 7.51 -8.41
C PRO A 32 -17.92 8.45 -9.55
N ILE A 33 -17.56 7.89 -10.70
CA ILE A 33 -17.20 8.60 -11.91
C ILE A 33 -18.11 8.14 -13.05
N GLN A 34 -18.78 9.09 -13.68
CA GLN A 34 -19.50 8.86 -14.91
C GLN A 34 -18.73 9.52 -16.05
N MET A 35 -18.28 8.77 -17.04
CA MET A 35 -17.57 9.32 -18.21
C MET A 35 -18.53 9.77 -19.32
N GLU A 36 -19.64 9.06 -19.52
CA GLU A 36 -20.59 9.28 -20.62
C GLU A 36 -22.05 9.47 -20.15
N PRO A 37 -22.87 10.24 -20.89
CA PRO A 37 -22.51 11.04 -22.07
C PRO A 37 -21.76 12.34 -21.71
N ALA A 38 -21.67 12.65 -20.42
CA ALA A 38 -20.92 13.78 -19.90
C ALA A 38 -20.18 13.37 -18.65
N PHE A 39 -18.96 13.89 -18.50
CA PHE A 39 -18.13 13.64 -17.33
C PHE A 39 -18.79 14.21 -16.07
N ARG A 40 -19.03 13.35 -15.06
CA ARG A 40 -19.51 13.74 -13.74
C ARG A 40 -18.73 13.03 -12.64
N VAL A 41 -18.49 13.76 -11.58
CA VAL A 41 -17.84 13.27 -10.35
C VAL A 41 -18.88 13.27 -9.23
N GLY A 42 -19.13 12.10 -8.65
CA GLY A 42 -20.01 11.93 -7.52
C GLY A 42 -19.40 12.44 -6.21
N ALA A 43 -20.20 12.44 -5.15
CA ALA A 43 -19.68 12.73 -3.81
C ALA A 43 -18.81 11.56 -3.31
N PRO A 44 -17.63 11.82 -2.74
CA PRO A 44 -16.83 10.77 -2.10
C PRO A 44 -17.61 10.13 -0.95
N HIS A 45 -17.55 8.81 -0.85
CA HIS A 45 -18.10 8.07 0.28
C HIS A 45 -17.03 7.16 0.90
N LYS A 46 -17.08 7.04 2.24
CA LYS A 46 -16.10 6.28 3.00
C LYS A 46 -16.35 4.78 2.82
N LEU A 47 -15.29 4.03 2.51
CA LEU A 47 -15.32 2.57 2.44
C LEU A 47 -15.00 1.96 3.79
N PHE A 48 -13.76 2.14 4.26
CA PHE A 48 -13.27 1.61 5.52
C PHE A 48 -12.07 2.42 6.03
N GLY A 49 -11.82 2.34 7.34
CA GLY A 49 -10.62 2.88 7.97
C GLY A 49 -9.77 1.78 8.59
N GLY A 50 -8.58 2.14 9.06
CA GLY A 50 -7.73 1.22 9.80
C GLY A 50 -6.28 1.68 9.88
N ASP A 51 -5.53 0.99 10.72
CA ASP A 51 -4.09 1.18 10.84
C ASP A 51 -3.37 0.35 9.77
N TYR A 52 -3.08 1.01 8.65
CA TYR A 52 -2.37 0.45 7.51
C TYR A 52 -1.05 1.18 7.30
N VAL A 53 -0.05 0.46 6.78
CA VAL A 53 1.29 1.00 6.54
C VAL A 53 1.20 2.15 5.53
N ARG A 54 1.88 3.26 5.86
CA ARG A 54 1.91 4.51 5.08
C ARG A 54 3.35 4.93 4.78
N GLY A 55 3.75 4.92 3.51
CA GLY A 55 5.16 4.87 3.10
C GLY A 55 5.34 4.78 1.58
N GLY A 56 6.58 4.69 1.10
CA GLY A 56 6.87 4.63 -0.33
C GLY A 56 6.46 3.31 -0.99
N GLY A 57 6.02 3.37 -2.26
CA GLY A 57 5.62 2.20 -3.07
C GLY A 57 4.11 1.95 -3.13
N ASN A 58 3.72 0.81 -3.70
CA ASN A 58 2.32 0.36 -3.78
C ASN A 58 1.94 -0.30 -2.45
N GLN A 59 1.23 0.42 -1.60
CA GLN A 59 0.87 -0.05 -0.25
C GLN A 59 -0.49 -0.76 -0.20
N TRP A 60 -1.22 -0.65 -1.30
CA TRP A 60 -2.50 -1.26 -1.50
C TRP A 60 -2.74 -1.49 -2.99
N ASP A 61 -3.61 -2.45 -3.28
CA ASP A 61 -4.02 -2.82 -4.63
C ASP A 61 -5.46 -3.36 -4.58
N ILE A 62 -6.08 -3.52 -5.74
CA ILE A 62 -7.44 -4.02 -5.88
C ILE A 62 -7.42 -5.26 -6.78
N THR A 63 -8.24 -6.25 -6.47
CA THR A 63 -8.39 -7.42 -7.34
C THR A 63 -8.93 -7.03 -8.72
N PRO A 64 -8.64 -7.81 -9.78
CA PRO A 64 -9.14 -7.50 -11.13
C PRO A 64 -10.67 -7.45 -11.27
N ASP A 65 -11.39 -8.10 -10.36
CA ASP A 65 -12.85 -8.06 -10.26
C ASP A 65 -13.37 -6.81 -9.53
N GLY A 66 -12.49 -6.01 -8.91
CA GLY A 66 -12.84 -4.81 -8.15
C GLY A 66 -13.42 -5.09 -6.75
N GLU A 67 -13.58 -6.35 -6.36
CA GLU A 67 -14.36 -6.70 -5.17
C GLU A 67 -13.54 -6.73 -3.86
N ARG A 68 -12.21 -6.77 -3.96
CA ARG A 68 -11.33 -6.91 -2.79
C ARG A 68 -10.15 -5.95 -2.84
N PHE A 69 -9.82 -5.43 -1.67
CA PHE A 69 -8.64 -4.59 -1.44
C PHE A 69 -7.57 -5.41 -0.75
N LEU A 70 -6.35 -5.37 -1.27
CA LEU A 70 -5.15 -5.88 -0.61
C LEU A 70 -4.46 -4.73 0.12
N LEU A 71 -4.25 -4.87 1.43
CA LEU A 71 -3.74 -3.81 2.30
C LEU A 71 -2.71 -4.39 3.28
N ILE A 72 -1.63 -3.64 3.55
CA ILE A 72 -0.65 -4.01 4.57
C ILE A 72 -1.06 -3.41 5.91
N ARG A 73 -1.40 -4.26 6.89
CA ARG A 73 -1.73 -3.81 8.25
C ARG A 73 -0.48 -3.29 8.95
N GLU A 74 -0.59 -2.13 9.57
CA GLU A 74 0.46 -1.57 10.40
C GLU A 74 0.48 -2.31 11.75
N ILE A 75 1.62 -2.91 12.10
CA ILE A 75 1.83 -3.54 13.41
C ILE A 75 2.71 -2.59 14.22
N ARG A 76 2.13 -1.95 15.24
CA ARG A 76 2.81 -0.93 16.05
C ARG A 76 3.68 -1.48 17.18
N ASP A 77 3.53 -2.77 17.51
CA ASP A 77 4.21 -3.43 18.64
C ASP A 77 5.28 -4.44 18.20
N VAL A 78 6.03 -4.14 17.14
CA VAL A 78 7.28 -4.88 16.87
C VAL A 78 8.42 -4.05 17.42
N GLU A 79 8.73 -4.22 18.71
CA GLU A 79 10.07 -3.85 19.18
C GLU A 79 11.07 -4.67 18.34
N ALA A 80 11.73 -4.04 17.39
CA ALA A 80 12.92 -4.61 16.78
C ALA A 80 13.99 -4.66 17.88
N ARG A 81 14.03 -5.78 18.62
CA ARG A 81 14.88 -5.91 19.81
C ARG A 81 16.36 -5.99 19.48
N GLU A 82 16.69 -6.45 18.27
CA GLU A 82 18.07 -6.65 17.85
C GLU A 82 18.19 -6.72 16.32
N ILE A 83 19.25 -6.14 15.77
CA ILE A 83 19.65 -6.31 14.37
C ILE A 83 21.06 -6.91 14.37
N HIS A 84 21.19 -8.13 13.86
CA HIS A 84 22.51 -8.72 13.62
C HIS A 84 23.00 -8.35 12.22
N VAL A 85 24.07 -7.56 12.16
CA VAL A 85 24.76 -7.25 10.91
C VAL A 85 26.02 -8.09 10.84
N VAL A 86 26.07 -9.04 9.90
CA VAL A 86 27.28 -9.83 9.63
C VAL A 86 27.98 -9.25 8.41
N LEU A 87 29.13 -8.64 8.63
CA LEU A 87 29.98 -8.14 7.56
C LEU A 87 30.92 -9.23 7.09
N ASN A 88 31.26 -9.22 5.80
CA ASN A 88 32.24 -10.15 5.20
C ASN A 88 31.92 -11.64 5.42
N TRP A 89 30.64 -12.02 5.52
CA TRP A 89 30.23 -13.41 5.80
C TRP A 89 30.76 -14.42 4.76
N THR A 90 31.01 -13.97 3.54
CA THR A 90 31.63 -14.80 2.49
C THR A 90 33.10 -15.13 2.78
N GLU A 91 33.84 -14.24 3.45
CA GLU A 91 35.22 -14.50 3.87
C GLU A 91 35.25 -15.44 5.09
N GLU A 92 34.29 -15.26 6.00
CA GLU A 92 34.05 -16.20 7.09
C GLU A 92 33.77 -17.60 6.55
N LEU A 93 32.89 -17.71 5.54
CA LEU A 93 32.57 -18.98 4.90
C LEU A 93 33.79 -19.63 4.26
N LYS A 94 34.60 -18.87 3.51
CA LYS A 94 35.85 -19.38 2.91
C LYS A 94 36.84 -19.90 3.97
N ARG A 95 36.91 -19.24 5.13
CA ARG A 95 37.79 -19.68 6.23
C ARG A 95 37.29 -20.98 6.87
N LEU A 96 35.98 -21.15 6.99
CA LEU A 96 35.37 -22.26 7.72
C LEU A 96 35.15 -23.53 6.88
N VAL A 97 35.05 -23.41 5.56
CA VAL A 97 34.85 -24.57 4.67
C VAL A 97 36.21 -25.19 4.33
N PRO A 98 36.42 -26.49 4.55
CA PRO A 98 37.60 -27.19 4.07
C PRO A 98 37.64 -27.14 2.54
N THR A 99 38.66 -26.51 1.98
CA THR A 99 39.01 -26.70 0.57
C THR A 99 39.81 -28.00 0.48
N ASN A 100 39.19 -29.04 -0.10
CA ASN A 100 39.94 -30.21 -0.52
C ASN A 100 40.89 -29.78 -1.64
N ASP A 101 42.20 -29.82 -1.36
CA ASP A 101 43.25 -29.89 -2.37
C ASP A 101 43.36 -31.31 -2.97
#